data_AF-K1S3K6-F1
#
_entry.id   AF-K1S3K6-F1
#
_cell.length_a   1.000
_cell.length_b   1.000
_cell.length_c   1.000
_cell.angle_alpha   90.00
_cell.angle_beta   90.00
_cell.angle_gamma   90.00
#
_symmetry.space_group_name_H-M   'P 1'
#
loop_
_entity.id
_entity.type
_entity.pdbx_description
1 polymer ?
#
loop_
_entity_poly.entity_id
_entity_poly.type
_entity_poly.pdbx_seq_one_letter_code
_entity_poly.pdbx_strand_id
1 'polypeptide(L)'
;VDHSISVTINLPNDVDEELVNRLYVEAWKSGCKGCTVYRDGSRSGVLISTKKDKKEELPPCKPPTVVETRPKVLEADVVRFQNNKEKWVAFVGLLDGYPYEIFTGLQDDDEGIILPKNVSTGHIIKNVDENGNKRYDFQFENKRGYKVTIEGLSEKFNKEYWNYAKLISGVLRYRMPIEQVMKLVSSLQLDSENINTWKNGVERALKK
;
A
#
# COMPACT_ATOMS: atom_id res chain seq x y z
N VAL A 1 -41.34 19.86 -31.41
CA VAL A 1 -40.48 20.13 -30.23
C VAL A 1 -40.53 21.62 -29.98
N ASP A 2 -41.30 22.03 -28.97
CA ASP A 2 -41.64 23.44 -28.79
C ASP A 2 -40.57 24.17 -27.96
N HIS A 3 -39.83 23.40 -27.16
CA HIS A 3 -38.67 23.82 -26.37
C HIS A 3 -37.34 23.57 -27.12
N SER A 4 -36.27 24.29 -26.76
CA SER A 4 -34.94 24.09 -27.34
C SER A 4 -34.18 22.98 -26.61
N ILE A 5 -33.46 22.13 -27.35
CA ILE A 5 -32.59 21.08 -26.81
C ILE A 5 -31.15 21.55 -26.96
N SER A 6 -30.39 21.58 -25.86
CA SER A 6 -28.98 21.95 -25.89
C SER A 6 -28.12 20.71 -26.13
N VAL A 7 -27.42 20.68 -27.27
CA VAL A 7 -26.42 19.66 -27.59
C VAL A 7 -25.12 20.36 -27.96
N THR A 8 -24.01 19.87 -27.42
CA THR A 8 -22.67 20.39 -27.70
C THR A 8 -21.93 19.43 -28.61
N ILE A 9 -21.40 19.94 -29.72
CA ILE A 9 -20.57 19.20 -30.66
C ILE A 9 -19.11 19.35 -30.21
N ASN A 10 -18.51 18.25 -29.76
CA ASN A 10 -17.10 18.23 -29.36
C ASN A 10 -16.21 17.96 -30.57
N LEU A 11 -15.25 18.85 -30.82
CA LEU A 11 -14.28 18.77 -31.90
C LEU A 11 -12.86 18.60 -31.35
N PRO A 12 -11.98 17.84 -32.03
CA PRO A 12 -10.58 17.77 -31.68
C PRO A 12 -9.87 19.13 -31.87
N ASN A 13 -8.71 19.31 -31.22
CA ASN A 13 -7.93 20.55 -31.28
C ASN A 13 -7.39 20.86 -32.69
N ASP A 14 -7.08 19.81 -33.46
CA ASP A 14 -6.48 19.85 -34.81
C ASP A 14 -7.51 20.07 -35.93
N VAL A 15 -8.63 20.71 -35.62
CA VAL A 15 -9.70 20.97 -36.59
C VAL A 15 -9.58 22.36 -37.19
N ASP A 16 -9.69 22.42 -38.51
CA ASP A 16 -9.72 23.66 -39.28
C ASP A 16 -10.98 24.50 -39.02
N GLU A 17 -10.81 25.82 -39.09
CA GLU A 17 -11.90 26.81 -38.97
C GLU A 17 -13.00 26.58 -40.01
N GLU A 18 -12.63 26.12 -41.21
CA GLU A 18 -13.59 25.82 -42.28
C GLU A 18 -14.57 24.70 -41.90
N LEU A 19 -14.13 23.71 -41.12
CA LEU A 19 -15.02 22.65 -40.63
C LEU A 19 -16.04 23.20 -39.64
N VAL A 20 -15.62 24.12 -38.77
CA VAL A 20 -16.50 24.79 -37.82
C VAL A 20 -17.55 25.63 -38.55
N ASN A 21 -17.15 26.37 -39.59
CA ASN A 21 -18.08 27.14 -40.42
C ASN A 21 -19.11 26.22 -41.11
N ARG A 22 -18.67 25.10 -41.70
CA ARG A 22 -19.58 24.12 -42.31
C ARG A 22 -20.58 23.56 -41.31
N LEU A 23 -20.17 23.28 -40.07
CA LEU A 23 -21.06 22.80 -39.01
C LEU A 23 -22.15 23.83 -38.65
N TYR A 24 -21.80 25.12 -38.58
CA TYR A 24 -22.79 26.18 -38.34
C TYR A 24 -23.80 26.32 -39.49
N VAL A 25 -23.31 26.29 -40.74
CA VAL A 25 -24.16 26.36 -41.93
C VAL A 25 -25.09 25.15 -42.01
N GLU A 26 -24.59 23.96 -41.70
CA GLU A 26 -25.37 22.72 -41.74
C GLU A 26 -26.42 22.67 -40.62
N ALA A 27 -26.08 23.13 -39.41
CA ALA A 27 -27.03 23.26 -38.32
C ALA A 27 -28.18 24.22 -38.67
N TRP A 28 -27.87 25.34 -39.36
CA TRP A 28 -28.88 26.27 -39.85
C TRP A 28 -29.77 25.64 -40.93
N LYS A 29 -29.18 24.98 -41.94
CA LYS A 29 -29.93 24.25 -42.98
C LYS A 29 -30.83 23.15 -42.41
N SER A 30 -30.38 22.48 -41.35
CA SER A 30 -31.12 21.41 -40.68
C SER A 30 -32.27 21.92 -39.78
N GLY A 31 -32.46 23.25 -39.69
CA GLY A 31 -33.52 23.85 -38.88
C GLY A 31 -33.26 23.80 -37.37
N CYS A 32 -32.00 23.63 -36.95
CA CYS A 32 -31.65 23.65 -35.53
C CYS A 32 -31.87 25.06 -34.96
N LYS A 33 -32.58 25.15 -33.82
CA LYS A 33 -32.84 26.43 -33.13
C LYS A 33 -31.57 27.06 -32.52
N GLY A 34 -30.52 26.27 -32.34
CA GLY A 34 -29.21 26.70 -31.83
C GLY A 34 -28.22 25.54 -31.86
N CYS A 35 -26.93 25.85 -31.93
CA CYS A 35 -25.85 24.87 -31.93
C CYS A 35 -24.69 25.38 -31.09
N THR A 36 -24.17 24.53 -30.20
CA THR A 36 -22.99 24.82 -29.40
C THR A 36 -21.83 23.96 -29.89
N VAL A 37 -20.70 24.58 -30.21
CA VAL A 37 -19.49 23.87 -30.65
C VAL A 37 -18.41 24.07 -29.59
N TYR A 38 -17.78 22.97 -29.17
CA TYR A 38 -16.65 22.98 -28.26
C TYR A 38 -15.44 22.36 -28.95
N ARG A 39 -14.42 23.17 -29.23
CA ARG A 39 -13.12 22.70 -29.72
C ARG A 39 -12.20 22.45 -28.54
N ASP A 40 -11.64 21.25 -28.47
CA ASP A 40 -10.66 20.88 -27.45
C ASP A 40 -9.46 21.86 -27.49
N GLY A 41 -9.03 22.34 -26.33
CA GLY A 41 -7.99 23.37 -26.21
C GLY A 41 -8.41 24.82 -26.46
N SER A 42 -9.69 25.11 -26.78
CA SER A 42 -10.15 26.49 -27.08
C SER A 42 -10.28 27.42 -25.85
N ARG A 43 -10.24 26.88 -24.62
CA ARG A 43 -10.26 27.66 -23.37
C ARG A 43 -9.05 27.31 -22.52
N SER A 44 -8.24 28.29 -22.18
CA SER A 44 -7.16 28.14 -21.20
C SER A 44 -7.76 27.89 -19.80
N GLY A 45 -7.63 26.67 -19.28
CA GLY A 45 -8.04 26.31 -17.91
C GLY A 45 -9.22 25.35 -17.78
N VAL A 46 -9.77 24.80 -18.87
CA VAL A 46 -10.64 23.62 -18.77
C VAL A 46 -9.74 22.42 -18.44
N LEU A 47 -10.12 21.60 -17.46
CA LEU A 47 -9.43 20.38 -17.03
C LEU A 47 -8.91 19.62 -18.24
N ILE A 48 -7.64 19.86 -18.57
CA ILE A 48 -6.89 19.06 -19.51
C ILE A 48 -6.89 17.69 -18.84
N SER A 49 -7.75 16.78 -19.33
CA SER A 49 -7.61 15.36 -19.07
C SER A 49 -6.14 15.09 -19.31
N THR A 50 -5.46 14.74 -18.24
CA THR A 50 -4.02 14.82 -18.07
C THR A 50 -3.41 14.44 -19.40
N LYS A 51 -2.76 15.41 -20.09
CA LYS A 51 -1.73 15.03 -21.07
C LYS A 51 -0.99 13.92 -20.36
N LYS A 52 -0.81 12.78 -21.03
CA LYS A 52 0.17 11.80 -20.58
C LYS A 52 1.48 12.58 -20.52
N ASP A 53 1.71 13.26 -19.41
CA ASP A 53 3.01 13.62 -18.95
C ASP A 53 3.74 12.32 -19.12
N LYS A 54 4.82 12.43 -19.89
CA LYS A 54 5.91 11.50 -19.82
C LYS A 54 6.30 11.46 -18.33
N LYS A 55 5.55 10.69 -17.53
CA LYS A 55 6.10 10.00 -16.40
C LYS A 55 7.27 9.28 -17.01
N GLU A 56 8.45 9.71 -16.60
CA GLU A 56 9.65 8.89 -16.66
C GLU A 56 9.19 7.44 -16.57
N GLU A 57 9.52 6.66 -17.60
CA GLU A 57 9.28 5.23 -17.59
C GLU A 57 10.00 4.68 -16.36
N LEU A 58 9.28 4.63 -15.24
CA LEU A 58 9.56 3.71 -14.17
C LEU A 58 9.73 2.36 -14.89
N PRO A 59 10.83 1.64 -14.62
CA PRO A 59 11.15 0.40 -15.33
C PRO A 59 9.89 -0.46 -15.36
N PRO A 60 9.58 -1.09 -16.51
CA PRO A 60 8.29 -1.72 -16.75
C PRO A 60 7.91 -2.50 -15.51
N CYS A 61 6.82 -2.09 -14.85
CA CYS A 61 6.25 -2.80 -13.72
C CYS A 61 5.95 -4.22 -14.22
N LYS A 62 6.93 -5.11 -14.09
CA LYS A 62 6.67 -6.54 -14.14
C LYS A 62 5.57 -6.71 -13.09
N PRO A 63 4.39 -7.26 -13.47
CA PRO A 63 3.40 -7.58 -12.47
C PRO A 63 4.16 -8.39 -11.41
N PRO A 64 4.14 -7.95 -10.15
CA PRO A 64 4.90 -8.65 -9.15
C PRO A 64 4.47 -10.11 -9.18
N THR A 65 5.43 -11.01 -9.24
CA THR A 65 5.15 -12.44 -9.15
C THR A 65 4.56 -12.65 -7.77
N VAL A 66 3.22 -12.64 -7.69
CA VAL A 66 2.51 -12.94 -6.46
C VAL A 66 2.86 -14.38 -6.16
N VAL A 67 3.74 -14.57 -5.18
CA VAL A 67 4.10 -15.91 -4.73
C VAL A 67 2.86 -16.43 -4.00
N GLU A 68 2.02 -17.19 -4.71
CA GLU A 68 0.72 -17.68 -4.21
C GLU A 68 0.89 -18.50 -2.93
N THR A 69 2.06 -19.12 -2.74
CA THR A 69 2.37 -19.94 -1.58
C THR A 69 3.42 -19.27 -0.72
N ARG A 70 3.01 -18.83 0.48
CA ARG A 70 3.91 -18.37 1.53
C ARG A 70 4.91 -19.49 1.91
N PRO A 71 6.22 -19.22 1.93
CA PRO A 71 7.21 -20.21 2.35
C PRO A 71 7.05 -20.58 3.84
N LYS A 72 7.51 -21.77 4.21
CA LYS A 72 7.43 -22.24 5.61
C LYS A 72 8.35 -21.47 6.55
N VAL A 73 9.50 -21.02 6.03
CA VAL A 73 10.51 -20.26 6.75
C VAL A 73 10.77 -18.99 5.97
N LEU A 74 10.82 -17.87 6.67
CA LEU A 74 11.07 -16.55 6.11
C LEU A 74 12.18 -15.89 6.93
N GLU A 75 13.18 -15.30 6.28
CA GLU A 75 14.17 -14.48 6.98
C GLU A 75 13.47 -13.27 7.58
N ALA A 76 13.92 -12.79 8.74
CA ALA A 76 13.26 -11.70 9.41
C ALA A 76 14.22 -10.77 10.14
N ASP A 77 13.96 -9.47 9.98
CA ASP A 77 14.65 -8.41 10.67
C ASP A 77 13.85 -7.93 11.88
N VAL A 78 14.56 -7.69 12.97
CA VAL A 78 13.99 -7.21 14.23
C VAL A 78 14.26 -5.72 14.36
N VAL A 79 13.19 -4.94 14.37
CA VAL A 79 13.22 -3.51 14.64
C VAL A 79 12.58 -3.24 15.99
N ARG A 80 13.33 -2.62 16.90
CA ARG A 80 12.81 -2.18 18.20
C ARG A 80 12.52 -0.70 18.13
N PHE A 81 11.39 -0.29 18.66
CA PHE A 81 11.03 1.11 18.79
C PHE A 81 10.29 1.33 20.10
N GLN A 82 10.39 2.55 20.64
CA GLN A 82 9.62 2.93 21.81
C GLN A 82 8.43 3.76 21.36
N ASN A 83 7.27 3.45 21.94
CA ASN A 83 6.04 4.19 21.75
C ASN A 83 5.57 4.72 23.11
N ASN A 84 5.67 6.04 23.32
CA ASN A 84 5.39 6.65 24.62
C ASN A 84 6.19 5.97 25.76
N LYS A 85 5.50 5.23 26.65
CA LYS A 85 6.11 4.48 27.76
C LYS A 85 6.30 2.98 27.46
N GLU A 86 5.71 2.48 26.39
CA GLU A 86 5.76 1.07 26.02
C GLU A 86 6.90 0.82 25.03
N LYS A 87 7.64 -0.27 25.25
CA LYS A 87 8.63 -0.74 24.29
C LYS A 87 7.94 -1.68 23.33
N TRP A 88 8.23 -1.52 22.05
CA TRP A 88 7.65 -2.29 20.96
C TRP A 88 8.75 -2.94 20.13
N VAL A 89 8.42 -4.10 19.58
CA VAL A 89 9.26 -4.83 18.63
C VAL A 89 8.44 -5.18 17.39
N ALA A 90 9.03 -4.93 16.23
CA ALA A 90 8.54 -5.35 14.93
C ALA A 90 9.49 -6.40 14.35
N PHE A 91 8.92 -7.49 13.84
CA PHE A 91 9.59 -8.51 13.05
C PHE A 91 9.15 -8.32 11.61
N VAL A 92 10.07 -7.90 10.75
CA VAL A 92 9.85 -7.70 9.31
C VAL A 92 10.37 -8.93 8.60
N GLY A 93 9.47 -9.77 8.10
CA GLY A 93 9.80 -10.92 7.29
C GLY A 93 10.19 -10.50 5.87
N LEU A 94 11.37 -10.91 5.42
CA LEU A 94 11.94 -10.64 4.11
C LEU A 94 11.81 -11.87 3.21
N LEU A 95 11.27 -11.69 2.02
CA LEU A 95 11.26 -12.68 0.94
C LEU A 95 12.13 -12.17 -0.21
N ASP A 96 13.22 -12.88 -0.50
CA ASP A 96 14.20 -12.50 -1.54
C ASP A 96 14.74 -11.07 -1.36
N GLY A 97 14.94 -10.64 -0.11
CA GLY A 97 15.39 -9.28 0.22
C GLY A 97 14.32 -8.20 0.19
N TYR A 98 13.05 -8.54 -0.03
CA TYR A 98 11.94 -7.58 0.02
C TYR A 98 11.03 -7.84 1.21
N PRO A 99 10.51 -6.79 1.88
CA PRO A 99 9.54 -6.95 2.96
C PRO A 99 8.28 -7.66 2.46
N TYR A 100 7.96 -8.79 3.08
CA TYR A 100 6.85 -9.67 2.73
C TYR A 100 5.77 -9.66 3.81
N GLU A 101 6.16 -9.72 5.08
CA GLU A 101 5.24 -9.72 6.22
C GLU A 101 5.79 -8.90 7.38
N ILE A 102 4.91 -8.42 8.24
CA ILE A 102 5.28 -7.71 9.46
C ILE A 102 4.48 -8.22 10.64
N PHE A 103 5.16 -8.45 11.75
CA PHE A 103 4.58 -8.82 13.04
C PHE A 103 5.02 -7.78 14.06
N THR A 104 4.10 -7.24 14.84
CA THR A 104 4.43 -6.23 15.85
C THR A 104 3.87 -6.64 17.19
N GLY A 105 4.66 -6.46 18.25
CA GLY A 105 4.20 -6.70 19.61
C GLY A 105 4.88 -5.83 20.65
N LEU A 106 4.33 -5.91 21.85
CA LEU A 106 4.89 -5.29 23.04
C LEU A 106 6.14 -6.06 23.47
N GLN A 107 7.19 -5.32 23.76
CA GLN A 107 8.41 -5.79 24.38
C GLN A 107 8.32 -5.46 25.87
N ASP A 108 7.52 -6.23 26.59
CA ASP A 108 7.42 -6.15 28.05
C ASP A 108 8.08 -7.37 28.71
N ASP A 109 8.57 -7.19 29.93
CA ASP A 109 9.32 -8.21 30.66
C ASP A 109 8.40 -9.29 31.29
N ASP A 110 7.11 -8.98 31.52
CA ASP A 110 6.13 -9.88 32.15
C ASP A 110 5.21 -10.63 31.14
N GLU A 111 4.59 -9.92 30.18
CA GLU A 111 3.65 -10.52 29.19
C GLU A 111 4.16 -10.45 27.73
N GLY A 112 5.28 -9.77 27.49
CA GLY A 112 5.75 -9.44 26.15
C GLY A 112 6.73 -10.44 25.53
N ILE A 113 7.35 -10.00 24.43
CA ILE A 113 8.40 -10.77 23.76
C ILE A 113 9.77 -10.40 24.33
N ILE A 114 10.33 -11.31 25.14
CA ILE A 114 11.68 -11.18 25.66
C ILE A 114 12.68 -11.51 24.54
N LEU A 115 13.36 -10.48 24.04
CA LEU A 115 14.39 -10.62 23.02
C LEU A 115 15.70 -9.95 23.47
N PRO A 116 16.84 -10.68 23.48
CA PRO A 116 18.14 -10.09 23.83
C PRO A 116 18.51 -8.97 22.87
N LYS A 117 19.06 -7.86 23.38
CA LYS A 117 19.41 -6.66 22.58
C LYS A 117 20.32 -6.94 21.37
N ASN A 118 21.12 -8.00 21.45
CA ASN A 118 22.08 -8.38 20.41
C ASN A 118 21.43 -9.04 19.17
N VAL A 119 20.17 -9.45 19.28
CA VAL A 119 19.47 -10.12 18.16
C VAL A 119 18.86 -9.06 17.26
N SER A 120 19.33 -8.97 16.03
CA SER A 120 18.78 -8.09 14.99
C SER A 120 18.13 -8.85 13.84
N THR A 121 18.49 -10.13 13.66
CA THR A 121 18.00 -10.98 12.57
C THR A 121 17.54 -12.33 13.14
N GLY A 122 16.68 -13.01 12.40
CA GLY A 122 16.19 -14.34 12.71
C GLY A 122 15.34 -14.90 11.57
N HIS A 123 14.52 -15.90 11.90
CA HIS A 123 13.64 -16.59 10.96
C HIS A 123 12.24 -16.69 11.53
N ILE A 124 11.23 -16.36 10.74
CA ILE A 124 9.82 -16.59 11.05
C ILE A 124 9.40 -17.92 10.44
N ILE A 125 8.92 -18.82 11.28
CA ILE A 125 8.48 -20.17 10.92
C ILE A 125 6.96 -20.24 11.04
N LYS A 126 6.31 -20.72 9.99
CA LYS A 126 4.88 -21.00 10.00
C LYS A 126 4.64 -22.45 10.38
N ASN A 127 4.04 -22.66 11.56
CA ASN A 127 3.54 -23.95 11.99
C ASN A 127 2.02 -24.01 11.85
N VAL A 128 1.50 -25.21 11.65
CA VAL A 128 0.06 -25.49 11.64
C VAL A 128 -0.15 -26.62 12.62
N ASP A 129 -0.90 -26.35 13.67
CA ASP A 129 -1.20 -27.34 14.70
C ASP A 129 -2.18 -28.39 14.16
N GLU A 130 -2.32 -29.51 14.88
CA GLU A 130 -3.23 -30.62 14.53
C GLU A 130 -4.70 -30.16 14.42
N ASN A 131 -5.06 -29.09 15.11
CA ASN A 131 -6.39 -28.45 15.06
C ASN A 131 -6.58 -27.51 13.86
N GLY A 132 -5.61 -27.38 12.96
CA GLY A 132 -5.66 -26.51 11.78
C GLY A 132 -5.38 -25.02 12.07
N ASN A 133 -5.06 -24.67 13.32
CA ASN A 133 -4.67 -23.31 13.69
C ASN A 133 -3.27 -22.99 13.19
N LYS A 134 -3.09 -21.79 12.62
CA LYS A 134 -1.79 -21.33 12.10
C LYS A 134 -1.02 -20.63 13.22
N ARG A 135 0.10 -21.20 13.62
CA ARG A 135 1.04 -20.66 14.61
C ARG A 135 2.27 -20.07 13.92
N TYR A 136 2.78 -18.97 14.46
CA TYR A 136 3.92 -18.26 13.91
C TYR A 136 4.99 -18.16 15.00
N ASP A 137 6.15 -18.73 14.72
CA ASP A 137 7.26 -18.82 15.67
C ASP A 137 8.45 -18.04 15.13
N PHE A 138 9.18 -17.35 16.01
CA PHE A 138 10.40 -16.64 15.64
C PHE A 138 11.61 -17.38 16.20
N GLN A 139 12.51 -17.81 15.32
CA GLN A 139 13.74 -18.49 15.68
C GLN A 139 14.94 -17.60 15.43
N PHE A 140 15.81 -17.45 16.43
CA PHE A 140 17.09 -16.75 16.28
C PHE A 140 18.24 -17.58 16.85
N GLU A 141 19.45 -17.28 16.41
CA GLU A 141 20.66 -17.93 16.90
C GLU A 141 21.33 -17.04 17.96
N ASN A 142 21.63 -17.62 19.11
CA ASN A 142 22.34 -16.91 20.18
C ASN A 142 23.85 -16.88 19.88
N LYS A 143 24.62 -16.02 20.56
CA LYS A 143 26.09 -15.88 20.38
C LYS A 143 26.89 -17.19 20.55
N ARG A 144 26.27 -18.23 21.14
CA ARG A 144 26.85 -19.55 21.38
C ARG A 144 26.42 -20.61 20.36
N GLY A 145 25.69 -20.22 19.31
CA GLY A 145 25.21 -21.12 18.26
C GLY A 145 23.91 -21.89 18.58
N TYR A 146 23.30 -21.65 19.75
CA TYR A 146 22.03 -22.28 20.11
C TYR A 146 20.86 -21.55 19.46
N LYS A 147 19.99 -22.33 18.83
CA LYS A 147 18.72 -21.84 18.29
C LYS A 147 17.73 -21.64 19.43
N VAL A 148 17.23 -20.43 19.57
CA VAL A 148 16.16 -20.08 20.51
C VAL A 148 14.92 -19.79 19.69
N THR A 149 13.83 -20.49 20.00
CA THR A 149 12.53 -20.29 19.36
C THR A 149 11.60 -19.59 20.33
N ILE A 150 11.07 -18.44 19.91
CA ILE A 150 9.97 -17.74 20.56
C ILE A 150 8.70 -18.19 19.86
N GLU A 151 7.93 -19.00 20.54
CA GLU A 151 6.70 -19.54 19.97
C GLU A 151 5.50 -18.59 20.15
N GLY A 152 4.52 -18.70 19.25
CA GLY A 152 3.23 -18.06 19.41
C GLY A 152 3.24 -16.53 19.28
N LEU A 153 4.01 -15.99 18.32
CA LEU A 153 3.98 -14.55 18.02
C LEU A 153 2.54 -14.05 17.85
N SER A 154 1.72 -14.77 17.07
CA SER A 154 0.35 -14.40 16.76
C SER A 154 -0.60 -14.31 17.96
N GLU A 155 -0.32 -15.01 19.05
CA GLU A 155 -1.18 -15.05 20.25
C GLU A 155 -0.75 -14.03 21.30
N LYS A 156 0.52 -13.62 21.27
CA LYS A 156 1.07 -12.59 22.17
C LYS A 156 0.68 -11.16 21.79
N PHE A 157 -0.12 -10.99 20.75
CA PHE A 157 -0.50 -9.68 20.23
C PHE A 157 -1.95 -9.35 20.52
N ASN A 158 -2.20 -8.10 20.90
CA ASN A 158 -3.56 -7.60 20.95
C ASN A 158 -4.20 -7.67 19.55
N LYS A 159 -5.44 -8.15 19.52
CA LYS A 159 -6.22 -8.46 18.31
C LYS A 159 -6.33 -7.28 17.34
N GLU A 160 -6.37 -6.04 17.85
CA GLU A 160 -6.45 -4.83 17.01
C GLU A 160 -5.18 -4.64 16.18
N TYR A 161 -4.02 -4.58 16.85
CA TYR A 161 -2.71 -4.45 16.21
C TYR A 161 -2.43 -5.62 15.26
N TRP A 162 -2.88 -6.82 15.63
CA TRP A 162 -2.77 -8.00 14.77
C TRP A 162 -3.53 -7.86 13.45
N ASN A 163 -4.73 -7.29 13.47
CA ASN A 163 -5.51 -7.05 12.25
C ASN A 163 -4.82 -6.02 11.34
N TYR A 164 -4.24 -4.97 11.90
CA TYR A 164 -3.46 -4.00 11.11
C TYR A 164 -2.18 -4.60 10.55
N ALA A 165 -1.45 -5.37 11.35
CA ALA A 165 -0.26 -6.10 10.88
C ALA A 165 -0.60 -7.07 9.74
N LYS A 166 -1.75 -7.76 9.80
CA LYS A 166 -2.27 -8.58 8.69
C LYS A 166 -2.59 -7.79 7.44
N LEU A 167 -3.20 -6.61 7.59
CA LEU A 167 -3.51 -5.72 6.46
C LEU A 167 -2.21 -5.28 5.77
N ILE A 168 -1.25 -4.75 6.52
CA ILE A 168 0.05 -4.30 6.00
C ILE A 168 0.79 -5.48 5.36
N SER A 169 0.80 -6.64 6.01
CA SER A 169 1.35 -7.88 5.44
C SER A 169 0.64 -8.31 4.16
N GLY A 170 -0.67 -8.07 4.02
CA GLY A 170 -1.39 -8.29 2.77
C GLY A 170 -0.85 -7.40 1.66
N VAL A 171 -0.68 -6.11 1.94
CA VAL A 171 -0.15 -5.14 0.98
C VAL A 171 1.30 -5.44 0.57
N LEU A 172 2.15 -5.81 1.54
CA LEU A 172 3.54 -6.22 1.29
C LEU A 172 3.63 -7.48 0.41
N ARG A 173 2.71 -8.43 0.60
CA ARG A 173 2.64 -9.66 -0.23
C ARG A 173 2.34 -9.40 -1.69
N TYR A 174 1.56 -8.36 -1.99
CA TYR A 174 1.34 -7.90 -3.36
C TYR A 174 2.56 -7.15 -3.94
N ARG A 175 3.70 -7.15 -3.24
CA ARG A 175 4.96 -6.47 -3.63
C ARG A 175 4.69 -5.01 -4.03
N MET A 176 3.78 -4.37 -3.31
CA MET A 176 3.55 -2.94 -3.47
C MET A 176 4.88 -2.21 -3.17
N PRO A 177 5.28 -1.22 -3.99
CA PRO A 177 6.46 -0.41 -3.71
C PRO A 177 6.44 0.12 -2.29
N ILE A 178 7.57 0.01 -1.57
CA ILE A 178 7.68 0.37 -0.15
C ILE A 178 7.20 1.81 0.10
N GLU A 179 7.50 2.73 -0.82
CA GLU A 179 7.02 4.13 -0.74
C GLU A 179 5.49 4.25 -0.71
N GLN A 180 4.78 3.43 -1.49
CA GLN A 180 3.32 3.42 -1.51
C GLN A 180 2.76 2.79 -0.23
N VAL A 181 3.42 1.73 0.26
CA VAL A 181 3.07 1.12 1.55
C VAL A 181 3.23 2.12 2.68
N MET A 182 4.33 2.90 2.69
CA MET A 182 4.55 3.96 3.67
C MET A 182 3.47 5.04 3.60
N LYS A 183 3.11 5.51 2.40
CA LYS A 183 2.00 6.46 2.22
C LYS A 183 0.69 5.91 2.77
N LEU A 184 0.39 4.63 2.51
CA LEU A 184 -0.80 3.97 3.02
C LEU A 184 -0.79 3.91 4.56
N VAL A 185 0.31 3.45 5.15
CA VAL A 185 0.48 3.36 6.62
C VAL A 185 0.39 4.74 7.27
N SER A 186 0.99 5.76 6.66
CA SER A 186 0.90 7.14 7.16
C SER A 186 -0.53 7.68 7.10
N SER A 187 -1.26 7.39 6.01
CA SER A 187 -2.64 7.85 5.79
C SER A 187 -3.69 7.19 6.67
N LEU A 188 -3.38 6.04 7.29
CA LEU A 188 -4.27 5.39 8.26
C LEU A 188 -4.48 6.31 9.47
N GLN A 189 -5.64 6.94 9.55
CA GLN A 189 -6.11 7.63 10.75
C GLN A 189 -6.94 6.67 11.57
N LEU A 190 -6.52 6.43 12.81
CA LEU A 190 -7.13 5.45 13.69
C LEU A 190 -7.63 6.15 14.95
N ASP A 191 -8.75 5.68 15.50
CA ASP A 191 -9.47 6.37 16.58
C ASP A 191 -8.68 6.41 17.90
N SER A 192 -7.67 5.54 18.04
CA SER A 192 -6.81 5.45 19.21
C SER A 192 -5.46 6.13 18.99
N GLU A 193 -5.09 7.01 19.92
CA GLU A 193 -3.80 7.72 19.92
C GLU A 193 -2.61 6.75 19.99
N ASN A 194 -2.74 5.66 20.76
CA ASN A 194 -1.71 4.61 20.88
C ASN A 194 -1.42 3.91 19.55
N ILE A 195 -2.46 3.75 18.72
CA ILE A 195 -2.32 3.13 17.40
C ILE A 195 -1.69 4.12 16.40
N ASN A 196 -2.00 5.42 16.52
CA ASN A 196 -1.39 6.46 15.69
C ASN A 196 0.11 6.63 15.96
N THR A 197 0.58 6.37 17.17
CA THR A 197 2.01 6.38 17.47
C THR A 197 2.68 5.04 17.12
N TRP A 198 1.95 3.93 17.22
CA TRP A 198 2.38 2.62 16.75
C TRP A 198 2.64 2.61 15.23
N LYS A 199 1.74 3.19 14.41
CA LYS A 199 1.93 3.24 12.94
C LYS A 199 3.22 3.98 12.56
N ASN A 200 3.61 5.01 13.30
CA ASN A 200 4.87 5.73 13.07
C ASN A 200 6.09 4.84 13.42
N GLY A 201 5.94 3.92 14.37
CA GLY A 201 6.92 2.86 14.64
C GLY A 201 7.05 1.88 13.48
N VAL A 202 5.92 1.44 12.93
CA VAL A 202 5.87 0.55 11.76
C VAL A 202 6.48 1.19 10.52
N GLU A 203 6.15 2.45 10.25
CA GLU A 203 6.73 3.21 9.13
C GLU A 203 8.26 3.28 9.24
N ARG A 204 8.79 3.52 10.44
CA ARG A 204 10.24 3.50 10.69
C ARG A 204 10.85 2.12 10.51
N ALA A 205 10.12 1.05 10.85
CA ALA A 205 10.59 -0.32 10.65
C ALA A 205 10.67 -0.71 9.17
N LEU A 206 9.76 -0.19 8.34
CA LEU A 206 9.74 -0.45 6.89
C LEU A 206 10.71 0.43 6.08
N LYS A 207 11.17 1.56 6.63
CA LYS A 207 12.11 2.47 5.97
C LYS A 207 13.57 1.99 5.98
N LYS A 208 13.91 1.09 6.90
CA LYS A 208 15.27 0.65 7.16
C LYS A 208 15.71 -0.42 6.16
#